data_AF-A0AAV7Y727-F1
#
_entry.id   AF-A0AAV7Y727-F1
#
_cell.length_a   1.000
_cell.length_b   1.000
_cell.length_c   1.000
_cell.angle_alpha   90.00
_cell.angle_beta   90.00
_cell.angle_gamma   90.00
#
_symmetry.space_group_name_H-M   'P 1'
#
loop_
_entity.id
_entity.type
_entity.pdbx_description
1 polymer ?
#
loop_
_entity_poly.entity_id
_entity_poly.type
_entity_poly.pdbx_seq_one_letter_code
_entity_poly.pdbx_strand_id
1 'polypeptide(L)'
;MNPLHEKHKKGFQQKLEGLRSKTRQLQKTIQSYRTVLSGAHIYQNKAENKIRFMWSELHRMNNHCKRLESQKLISNEEYNEFKIELINQRVFLRTLRAMLPNKTSNLLSFFVGNVTFYMTDLSERIRVKSEYENFKKFFMLFYGGFSVFMLLLHLLNFKSVINLIILPYQLLPVIYYLSLAMRESVLKANGSNINTWWTVHHYFSILTSGTICFWNFQSFDQIFGLQYYVFSVYSCISQFLQHLYQMNQLYRMRALGIVNLEDTVNSDSPTINFFFSFKVLLPFLIISHTFQIYLSFYLLKYYFFKEPKTIFCAITGVLFLILAIGNIYSITKVIYDKLHSRSFQSPIRRVSSLSLIMESKIQKQNVDQNENNNKKEAINDNEKNVNLKKKKISEKKNINLLNKDNQSLNQNKNKENENTNDGGGGDGDNNTGNGNDNGNNNKINNNIKDNNLNNNNNTNKNKKNEKNTKNIEIKALNKNINHQNKMKKKSPRIISPRKKKKIIRIQHKNDIINKKSIYFKKKVRKVRLRKIRKKSLEK
;
A
#
# COMPACT_ATOMS: atom_id res chain seq x y z
N MET A 1 -13.63 64.00 -10.05
CA MET A 1 -13.31 62.61 -9.59
C MET A 1 -11.81 62.38 -9.76
N ASN A 2 -11.13 61.80 -8.77
CA ASN A 2 -9.67 61.69 -8.75
C ASN A 2 -9.20 60.55 -9.71
N PRO A 3 -8.42 60.84 -10.78
CA PRO A 3 -8.08 59.87 -11.84
C PRO A 3 -7.25 58.66 -11.35
N LEU A 4 -6.55 58.81 -10.22
CA LEU A 4 -5.88 57.71 -9.52
C LEU A 4 -6.88 56.64 -9.03
N HIS A 5 -8.02 57.07 -8.48
CA HIS A 5 -9.04 56.16 -7.95
C HIS A 5 -9.68 55.30 -9.05
N GLU A 6 -9.82 55.84 -10.27
CA GLU A 6 -10.38 55.11 -11.40
C GLU A 6 -9.41 54.06 -11.95
N LYS A 7 -8.10 54.36 -11.96
CA LYS A 7 -7.04 53.41 -12.34
C LYS A 7 -6.94 52.24 -11.36
N HIS A 8 -7.01 52.51 -10.05
CA HIS A 8 -7.05 51.47 -9.02
C HIS A 8 -8.31 50.60 -9.13
N LYS A 9 -9.47 51.20 -9.41
CA LYS A 9 -10.74 50.48 -9.63
C LYS A 9 -10.67 49.55 -10.85
N LYS A 10 -10.15 50.04 -11.99
CA LYS A 10 -9.95 49.24 -13.21
C LYS A 10 -8.94 48.11 -13.00
N GLY A 11 -7.84 48.36 -12.30
CA GLY A 11 -6.86 47.33 -11.96
C GLY A 11 -7.42 46.24 -11.03
N PHE A 12 -8.27 46.63 -10.08
CA PHE A 12 -9.00 45.68 -9.23
C PHE A 12 -10.01 44.85 -10.02
N GLN A 13 -10.79 45.48 -10.90
CA GLN A 13 -11.75 44.78 -11.78
C GLN A 13 -11.05 43.75 -12.68
N GLN A 14 -9.91 44.10 -13.27
CA GLN A 14 -9.13 43.19 -14.11
C GLN A 14 -8.58 42.00 -13.31
N LYS A 15 -8.08 42.23 -12.09
CA LYS A 15 -7.67 41.14 -11.18
C LYS A 15 -8.85 40.25 -10.78
N LEU A 16 -10.02 40.84 -10.53
CA LEU A 16 -11.24 40.12 -10.18
C LEU A 16 -11.75 39.25 -11.34
N GLU A 17 -11.70 39.75 -12.58
CA GLU A 17 -12.00 38.96 -13.78
C GLU A 17 -10.99 37.83 -14.01
N GLY A 18 -9.70 38.11 -13.79
CA GLY A 18 -8.65 37.09 -13.76
C GLY A 18 -8.91 35.99 -12.74
N LEU A 19 -9.38 36.35 -11.54
CA LEU A 19 -9.77 35.36 -10.52
C LEU A 19 -11.03 34.59 -10.93
N ARG A 20 -12.07 35.27 -11.43
CA ARG A 20 -13.31 34.63 -11.91
C ARG A 20 -13.05 33.63 -13.02
N SER A 21 -12.15 33.94 -13.96
CA SER A 21 -11.78 33.01 -15.04
C SER A 21 -11.07 31.76 -14.50
N LYS A 22 -10.14 31.89 -13.54
CA LYS A 22 -9.53 30.75 -12.82
C LYS A 22 -10.56 29.92 -12.05
N THR A 23 -11.51 30.56 -11.37
CA THR A 23 -12.60 29.87 -10.67
C THR A 23 -13.49 29.07 -11.63
N ARG A 24 -13.83 29.63 -12.80
CA ARG A 24 -14.56 28.90 -13.84
C ARG A 24 -13.77 27.71 -14.38
N GLN A 25 -12.46 27.84 -14.52
CA GLN A 25 -11.60 26.71 -14.93
C GLN A 25 -11.58 25.61 -13.86
N LEU A 26 -11.43 25.96 -12.59
CA LEU A 26 -11.51 25.01 -11.48
C LEU A 26 -12.87 24.30 -11.43
N GLN A 27 -13.96 25.04 -11.63
CA GLN A 27 -15.31 24.45 -11.69
C GLN A 27 -15.44 23.41 -12.80
N LYS A 28 -14.92 23.70 -14.01
CA LYS A 28 -14.90 22.74 -15.12
C LYS A 28 -14.08 21.49 -14.78
N THR A 29 -12.94 21.65 -14.11
CA THR A 29 -12.11 20.52 -13.66
C THR A 29 -12.86 19.66 -12.64
N ILE A 30 -13.52 20.26 -11.65
CA ILE A 30 -14.33 19.55 -10.64
C ILE A 30 -15.50 18.81 -11.29
N GLN A 31 -16.17 19.44 -12.26
CA GLN A 31 -17.29 18.83 -12.96
C GLN A 31 -16.84 17.62 -13.79
N SER A 32 -15.70 17.73 -14.48
CA SER A 32 -15.09 16.61 -15.20
C SER A 32 -14.74 15.46 -14.26
N TYR A 33 -14.15 15.75 -13.11
CA TYR A 33 -13.86 14.75 -12.06
C TYR A 33 -15.13 14.03 -11.58
N ARG A 34 -16.22 14.76 -11.30
CA ARG A 34 -17.50 14.18 -10.89
C ARG A 34 -18.11 13.26 -11.95
N THR A 35 -18.02 13.63 -13.23
CA THR A 35 -18.51 12.81 -14.35
C THR A 35 -17.71 11.50 -14.48
N VAL A 36 -16.38 11.55 -14.28
CA VAL A 36 -15.55 10.33 -14.28
C VAL A 36 -15.92 9.42 -13.10
N LEU A 37 -16.15 10.00 -11.92
CA LEU A 37 -16.53 9.25 -10.72
C LEU A 37 -17.90 8.57 -10.88
N SER A 38 -18.90 9.28 -11.43
CA SER A 38 -20.22 8.69 -11.71
C SER A 38 -20.14 7.60 -12.78
N GLY A 39 -19.33 7.81 -13.82
CA GLY A 39 -19.04 6.79 -14.83
C GLY A 39 -18.41 5.53 -14.25
N ALA A 40 -17.50 5.66 -13.28
CA ALA A 40 -16.84 4.53 -12.62
C ALA A 40 -17.84 3.59 -11.92
N HIS A 41 -18.89 4.13 -11.27
CA HIS A 41 -19.94 3.32 -10.65
C HIS A 41 -20.73 2.48 -11.65
N ILE A 42 -20.95 2.98 -12.87
CA ILE A 42 -21.63 2.23 -13.94
C ILE A 42 -20.79 1.01 -14.34
N TYR A 43 -19.48 1.20 -14.54
CA TYR A 43 -18.57 0.11 -14.88
C TYR A 43 -18.41 -0.90 -13.74
N GLN A 44 -18.39 -0.42 -12.49
CA GLN A 44 -18.40 -1.27 -11.31
C GLN A 44 -19.62 -2.20 -11.31
N ASN A 45 -20.82 -1.65 -11.45
CA ASN A 45 -22.06 -2.45 -11.47
C ASN A 45 -22.08 -3.46 -12.63
N LYS A 46 -21.59 -3.07 -13.81
CA LYS A 46 -21.45 -3.98 -14.95
C LYS A 46 -20.50 -5.14 -14.63
N ALA A 47 -19.35 -4.85 -14.03
CA ALA A 47 -18.37 -5.85 -13.65
C ALA A 47 -18.91 -6.79 -12.57
N GLU A 48 -19.59 -6.26 -11.54
CA GLU A 48 -20.23 -7.05 -10.49
C GLU A 48 -21.30 -8.00 -11.04
N ASN A 49 -22.15 -7.53 -11.95
CA ASN A 49 -23.15 -8.35 -12.63
C ASN A 49 -22.50 -9.48 -13.43
N LYS A 50 -21.43 -9.18 -14.19
CA LYS A 50 -20.72 -10.19 -14.97
C LYS A 50 -20.03 -11.23 -14.09
N ILE A 51 -19.44 -10.81 -12.97
CA ILE A 51 -18.84 -11.73 -12.00
C ILE A 51 -19.91 -12.63 -11.37
N ARG A 52 -21.07 -12.09 -10.98
CA ARG A 52 -22.19 -12.91 -10.46
C ARG A 52 -22.63 -13.98 -11.45
N PHE A 53 -22.79 -13.59 -12.72
CA PHE A 53 -23.13 -14.52 -13.80
C PHE A 53 -22.05 -15.60 -13.99
N MET A 54 -20.77 -15.24 -14.02
CA MET A 54 -19.70 -16.23 -14.16
C MET A 54 -19.62 -17.19 -12.96
N TRP A 55 -19.94 -16.71 -11.75
CA TRP A 55 -20.05 -17.56 -10.57
C TRP A 55 -21.16 -18.60 -10.68
N SER A 56 -22.35 -18.22 -11.17
CA SER A 56 -23.43 -19.19 -11.38
C SER A 56 -23.06 -20.23 -12.43
N GLU A 57 -22.41 -19.82 -13.53
CA GLU A 57 -21.95 -20.75 -14.57
C GLU A 57 -20.89 -21.74 -14.04
N LEU A 58 -19.89 -21.27 -13.28
CA LEU A 58 -18.93 -22.17 -12.64
C LEU A 58 -19.56 -23.11 -11.62
N HIS A 59 -20.64 -22.69 -10.96
CA HIS A 59 -21.39 -23.57 -10.07
C HIS A 59 -22.11 -24.67 -10.87
N ARG A 60 -22.79 -24.30 -11.96
CA ARG A 60 -23.46 -25.25 -12.87
C ARG A 60 -22.47 -26.24 -13.48
N MET A 61 -21.33 -25.78 -14.00
CA MET A 61 -20.29 -26.63 -14.57
C MET A 61 -19.72 -27.61 -13.53
N ASN A 62 -19.51 -27.16 -12.29
CA ASN A 62 -19.04 -28.02 -11.22
C ASN A 62 -20.06 -29.11 -10.84
N ASN A 63 -21.35 -28.78 -10.84
CA ASN A 63 -22.40 -29.77 -10.60
C ASN A 63 -22.51 -30.75 -11.78
N HIS A 64 -22.32 -30.28 -13.01
CA HIS A 64 -22.27 -31.13 -14.19
C HIS A 64 -21.07 -32.09 -14.15
N CYS A 65 -19.87 -31.62 -13.81
CA CYS A 65 -18.68 -32.48 -13.64
C CYS A 65 -18.90 -33.57 -12.58
N LYS A 66 -19.51 -33.22 -11.44
CA LYS A 66 -19.88 -34.20 -10.40
C LYS A 66 -20.88 -35.24 -10.90
N ARG A 67 -21.85 -34.83 -11.71
CA ARG A 67 -22.82 -35.74 -12.32
C ARG A 67 -22.15 -36.72 -13.28
N LEU A 68 -21.27 -36.24 -14.16
CA LEU A 68 -20.51 -37.08 -15.09
C LEU A 68 -19.64 -38.11 -14.34
N GLU A 69 -18.99 -37.71 -13.25
CA GLU A 69 -18.25 -38.62 -12.35
C GLU A 69 -19.17 -39.67 -11.72
N SER A 70 -20.32 -39.24 -11.15
CA SER A 70 -21.27 -40.17 -10.51
C SER A 70 -21.87 -41.18 -11.49
N GLN A 71 -22.02 -40.79 -12.77
CA GLN A 71 -22.51 -41.64 -13.85
C GLN A 71 -21.38 -42.48 -14.48
N LYS A 72 -20.14 -42.38 -13.98
CA LYS A 72 -18.93 -43.02 -14.52
C LYS A 72 -18.69 -42.76 -16.01
N LEU A 73 -19.16 -41.62 -16.51
CA LEU A 73 -19.01 -41.20 -17.91
C LEU A 73 -17.62 -40.61 -18.20
N ILE A 74 -16.86 -40.28 -17.15
CA ILE A 74 -15.51 -39.72 -17.22
C ILE A 74 -14.59 -40.51 -16.29
N SER A 75 -13.31 -40.58 -16.65
CA SER A 75 -12.30 -41.22 -15.78
C SER A 75 -12.00 -40.37 -14.54
N ASN A 76 -11.48 -41.00 -13.48
CA ASN A 76 -11.02 -40.28 -12.29
C ASN A 76 -9.90 -39.27 -12.60
N GLU A 77 -9.10 -39.50 -13.65
CA GLU A 77 -8.01 -38.61 -14.05
C GLU A 77 -8.56 -37.34 -14.73
N GLU A 78 -9.48 -37.50 -15.69
CA GLU A 78 -10.18 -36.38 -16.36
C GLU A 78 -11.02 -35.55 -15.39
N TYR A 79 -11.71 -36.20 -14.45
CA TYR A 79 -12.46 -35.48 -13.42
C TYR A 79 -11.54 -34.59 -12.57
N ASN A 80 -10.37 -35.10 -12.18
CA ASN A 80 -9.40 -34.33 -11.42
C ASN A 80 -8.85 -33.16 -12.23
N GLU A 81 -8.61 -33.33 -13.53
CA GLU A 81 -8.19 -32.25 -14.42
C GLU A 81 -9.25 -31.15 -14.53
N PHE A 82 -10.51 -31.51 -14.82
CA PHE A 82 -11.62 -30.55 -14.86
C PHE A 82 -11.83 -29.84 -13.52
N LYS A 83 -11.71 -30.57 -12.42
CA LYS A 83 -11.80 -30.01 -11.07
C LYS A 83 -10.70 -28.99 -10.80
N ILE A 84 -9.46 -29.27 -11.20
CA ILE A 84 -8.34 -28.33 -11.10
C ILE A 84 -8.62 -27.07 -11.92
N GLU A 85 -9.13 -27.20 -13.14
CA GLU A 85 -9.42 -26.05 -13.99
C GLU A 85 -10.58 -25.20 -13.44
N LEU A 86 -11.65 -25.82 -12.95
CA LEU A 86 -12.73 -25.12 -12.25
C LEU A 86 -12.23 -24.37 -11.02
N ILE A 87 -11.28 -24.95 -10.27
CA ILE A 87 -10.63 -24.28 -9.14
C ILE A 87 -9.82 -23.08 -9.65
N ASN A 88 -9.04 -23.22 -10.72
CA ASN A 88 -8.26 -22.12 -11.32
C ASN A 88 -9.18 -20.94 -11.69
N GLN A 89 -10.29 -21.22 -12.38
CA GLN A 89 -11.25 -20.20 -12.80
C GLN A 89 -11.93 -19.53 -11.61
N ARG A 90 -12.34 -20.29 -10.58
CA ARG A 90 -12.90 -19.72 -9.35
C ARG A 90 -11.90 -18.80 -8.64
N VAL A 91 -10.63 -19.18 -8.59
CA VAL A 91 -9.59 -18.36 -7.97
C VAL A 91 -9.37 -17.08 -8.79
N PHE A 92 -9.33 -17.17 -10.13
CA PHE A 92 -9.20 -16.00 -11.01
C PHE A 92 -10.37 -15.01 -10.84
N LEU A 93 -11.61 -15.51 -10.80
CA LEU A 93 -12.79 -14.67 -10.54
C LEU A 93 -12.74 -14.00 -9.17
N ARG A 94 -12.25 -14.69 -8.14
CA ARG A 94 -12.06 -14.07 -6.82
C ARG A 94 -11.08 -12.90 -6.88
N THR A 95 -10.04 -13.00 -7.69
CA THR A 95 -9.06 -11.93 -7.87
C THR A 95 -9.64 -10.74 -8.61
N LEU A 96 -10.40 -10.97 -9.69
CA LEU A 96 -11.13 -9.88 -10.35
C LEU A 96 -12.13 -9.21 -9.41
N ARG A 97 -12.82 -10.00 -8.57
CA ARG A 97 -13.72 -9.45 -7.56
C ARG A 97 -12.98 -8.67 -6.47
N ALA A 98 -11.78 -9.08 -6.08
CA ALA A 98 -10.97 -8.37 -5.10
C ALA A 98 -10.52 -6.97 -5.59
N MET A 99 -10.46 -6.77 -6.91
CA MET A 99 -10.21 -5.47 -7.55
C MET A 99 -11.45 -4.56 -7.58
N LEU A 100 -12.60 -5.01 -7.09
CA LEU A 100 -13.82 -4.22 -7.00
C LEU A 100 -14.15 -3.91 -5.53
N PRO A 101 -14.90 -2.83 -5.27
CA PRO A 101 -15.47 -2.57 -3.95
C PRO A 101 -16.22 -3.79 -3.43
N ASN A 102 -15.83 -4.29 -2.26
CA ASN A 102 -16.62 -5.31 -1.58
C ASN A 102 -17.62 -4.65 -0.63
N LYS A 103 -18.72 -5.36 -0.38
CA LYS A 103 -19.67 -4.97 0.67
C LYS A 103 -18.94 -4.91 2.02
N THR A 104 -19.29 -3.91 2.80
CA THR A 104 -18.80 -3.75 4.17
C THR A 104 -19.26 -4.89 5.05
N SER A 105 -18.47 -5.22 6.08
CA SER A 105 -18.92 -6.17 7.11
C SER A 105 -20.08 -5.57 7.90
N ASN A 106 -20.93 -6.43 8.47
CA ASN A 106 -22.05 -5.99 9.31
C ASN A 106 -21.59 -5.09 10.47
N LEU A 107 -20.42 -5.35 11.05
CA LEU A 107 -19.86 -4.51 12.11
C LEU A 107 -19.56 -3.09 11.61
N LEU A 108 -18.87 -2.97 10.48
CA LEU A 108 -18.54 -1.65 9.93
C LEU A 108 -19.81 -0.91 9.50
N SER A 109 -20.79 -1.64 8.97
CA SER A 109 -22.11 -1.11 8.64
C SER A 109 -22.88 -0.63 9.87
N PHE A 110 -22.74 -1.30 11.01
CA PHE A 110 -23.39 -0.87 12.26
C PHE A 110 -22.81 0.44 12.78
N PHE A 111 -21.49 0.57 12.82
CA PHE A 111 -20.83 1.75 13.38
C PHE A 111 -20.78 2.95 12.46
N VAL A 112 -20.65 2.73 11.14
CA VAL A 112 -20.43 3.81 10.17
C VAL A 112 -21.58 3.97 9.17
N GLY A 113 -22.54 3.04 9.17
CA GLY A 113 -23.65 3.01 8.22
C GLY A 113 -23.33 2.23 6.93
N ASN A 114 -24.33 2.14 6.05
CA ASN A 114 -24.26 1.46 4.76
C ASN A 114 -23.40 2.24 3.73
N VAL A 115 -22.13 2.48 4.04
CA VAL A 115 -21.18 3.19 3.18
C VAL A 115 -20.19 2.19 2.59
N THR A 116 -19.87 2.30 1.30
CA THR A 116 -18.83 1.48 0.67
C THR A 116 -17.45 2.05 0.94
N PHE A 117 -16.67 1.42 1.83
CA PHE A 117 -15.27 1.77 2.06
C PHE A 117 -14.38 1.10 1.02
N TYR A 118 -14.19 1.74 -0.13
CA TYR A 118 -13.28 1.26 -1.16
C TYR A 118 -12.22 2.30 -1.53
N MET A 119 -10.98 1.83 -1.57
CA MET A 119 -9.79 2.60 -1.93
C MET A 119 -9.30 2.13 -3.28
N THR A 120 -9.42 3.02 -4.27
CA THR A 120 -8.99 2.77 -5.65
C THR A 120 -7.46 2.68 -5.77
N ASP A 121 -6.73 3.50 -5.01
CA ASP A 121 -5.27 3.52 -5.06
C ASP A 121 -4.63 2.43 -4.18
N LEU A 122 -3.67 1.72 -4.77
CA LEU A 122 -2.87 0.71 -4.09
C LEU A 122 -2.04 1.33 -2.95
N SER A 123 -1.55 2.56 -3.13
CA SER A 123 -0.74 3.24 -2.11
C SER A 123 -1.53 3.48 -0.83
N GLU A 124 -2.80 3.89 -0.96
CA GLU A 124 -3.72 4.08 0.17
C GLU A 124 -4.05 2.76 0.86
N ARG A 125 -4.28 1.67 0.10
CA ARG A 125 -4.49 0.33 0.69
C ARG A 125 -3.27 -0.14 1.49
N ILE A 126 -2.06 0.08 0.97
CA ILE A 126 -0.81 -0.22 1.69
C ILE A 126 -0.66 0.65 2.94
N ARG A 127 -1.03 1.94 2.86
CA ARG A 127 -0.98 2.86 3.99
C ARG A 127 -1.91 2.43 5.12
N VAL A 128 -3.18 2.11 4.82
CA VAL A 128 -4.15 1.64 5.83
C VAL A 128 -3.68 0.37 6.51
N LYS A 129 -3.09 -0.56 5.75
CA LYS A 129 -2.47 -1.75 6.32
C LYS A 129 -1.30 -1.40 7.25
N SER A 130 -0.43 -0.47 6.84
CA SER A 130 0.67 0.00 7.69
C SER A 130 0.14 0.59 8.99
N GLU A 131 -0.90 1.42 8.93
CA GLU A 131 -1.56 1.99 10.11
C GLU A 131 -2.16 0.92 11.02
N TYR A 132 -2.76 -0.12 10.45
CA TYR A 132 -3.26 -1.28 11.19
C TYR A 132 -2.14 -2.03 11.92
N GLU A 133 -1.02 -2.31 11.24
CA GLU A 133 0.12 -3.02 11.86
C GLU A 133 0.81 -2.15 12.92
N ASN A 134 0.92 -0.84 12.68
CA ASN A 134 1.46 0.12 13.66
C ASN A 134 0.56 0.20 14.89
N PHE A 135 -0.76 0.25 14.70
CA PHE A 135 -1.75 0.23 15.78
C PHE A 135 -1.61 -1.03 16.64
N LYS A 136 -1.55 -2.23 16.01
CA LYS A 136 -1.32 -3.50 16.72
C LYS A 136 -0.06 -3.47 17.57
N LYS A 137 1.06 -3.06 16.98
CA LYS A 137 2.35 -2.99 17.68
C LYS A 137 2.32 -2.05 18.87
N PHE A 138 1.80 -0.85 18.65
CA PHE A 138 1.68 0.17 19.69
C PHE A 138 0.84 -0.34 20.87
N PHE A 139 -0.37 -0.85 20.61
CA PHE A 139 -1.24 -1.36 21.66
C PHE A 139 -0.66 -2.57 22.38
N MET A 140 -0.04 -3.50 21.65
CA MET A 140 0.60 -4.68 22.25
C MET A 140 1.72 -4.30 23.22
N LEU A 141 2.58 -3.33 22.85
CA LEU A 141 3.66 -2.85 23.71
C LEU A 141 3.12 -2.05 24.90
N PHE A 142 2.18 -1.13 24.65
CA PHE A 142 1.58 -0.29 25.68
C PHE A 142 0.80 -1.11 26.72
N TYR A 143 -0.11 -1.97 26.27
CA TYR A 143 -0.90 -2.84 27.15
C TYR A 143 -0.04 -3.90 27.84
N GLY A 144 1.01 -4.41 27.17
CA GLY A 144 1.99 -5.30 27.78
C GLY A 144 2.75 -4.64 28.92
N GLY A 145 3.28 -3.43 28.70
CA GLY A 145 3.95 -2.64 29.74
C GLY A 145 3.02 -2.30 30.89
N PHE A 146 1.78 -1.89 30.59
CA PHE A 146 0.78 -1.61 31.62
C PHE A 146 0.39 -2.88 32.41
N SER A 147 0.30 -4.05 31.76
CA SER A 147 0.04 -5.32 32.45
C SER A 147 1.15 -5.73 33.40
N VAL A 148 2.42 -5.52 33.02
CA VAL A 148 3.57 -5.74 33.91
C VAL A 148 3.52 -4.78 35.09
N PHE A 149 3.20 -3.51 34.85
CA PHE A 149 3.03 -2.52 35.91
C PHE A 149 1.91 -2.89 36.89
N MET A 150 0.75 -3.31 36.39
CA MET A 150 -0.37 -3.80 37.23
C MET A 150 0.03 -5.01 38.06
N LEU A 151 0.74 -5.97 37.46
CA LEU A 151 1.24 -7.15 38.17
C LEU A 151 2.21 -6.76 39.29
N LEU A 152 3.14 -5.83 39.04
CA LEU A 152 4.08 -5.34 40.05
C LEU A 152 3.36 -4.63 41.20
N LEU A 153 2.39 -3.74 40.90
CA LEU A 153 1.61 -3.08 41.94
C LEU A 153 0.84 -4.08 42.81
N HIS A 154 0.28 -5.13 42.20
CA HIS A 154 -0.44 -6.17 42.91
C HIS A 154 0.49 -6.97 43.83
N LEU A 155 1.68 -7.36 43.34
CA LEU A 155 2.69 -8.06 44.16
C LEU A 155 3.25 -7.20 45.30
N LEU A 156 3.35 -5.88 45.10
CA LEU A 156 3.79 -4.92 46.11
C LEU A 156 2.66 -4.43 47.02
N ASN A 157 1.44 -4.98 46.88
CA ASN A 157 0.25 -4.62 47.67
C ASN A 157 -0.17 -3.14 47.60
N PHE A 158 0.11 -2.43 46.51
CA PHE A 158 -0.30 -1.04 46.29
C PHE A 158 -1.78 -0.91 45.85
N LYS A 159 -2.71 -1.40 46.68
CA LYS A 159 -4.15 -1.47 46.35
C LYS A 159 -4.80 -0.12 46.03
N SER A 160 -4.41 0.96 46.71
CA SER A 160 -4.95 2.31 46.45
C SER A 160 -4.64 2.79 45.03
N VAL A 161 -3.42 2.51 44.55
CA VAL A 161 -3.00 2.87 43.18
C VAL A 161 -3.73 2.00 42.16
N ILE A 162 -3.85 0.70 42.42
CA ILE A 162 -4.60 -0.24 41.55
C ILE A 162 -6.04 0.24 41.38
N ASN A 163 -6.74 0.56 42.47
CA ASN A 163 -8.13 1.00 42.43
C ASN A 163 -8.35 2.26 41.58
N LEU A 164 -7.35 3.15 41.50
CA LEU A 164 -7.40 4.36 40.66
C LEU A 164 -7.27 4.04 39.16
N ILE A 165 -6.45 3.05 38.80
CA ILE A 165 -6.03 2.80 37.41
C ILE A 165 -6.60 1.52 36.80
N ILE A 166 -7.32 0.72 37.57
CA ILE A 166 -7.90 -0.56 37.13
C ILE A 166 -8.94 -0.38 36.02
N LEU A 167 -9.79 0.65 36.12
CA LEU A 167 -10.81 0.93 35.11
C LEU A 167 -10.18 1.25 33.73
N PRO A 168 -9.25 2.21 33.60
CA PRO A 168 -8.60 2.43 32.31
C PRO A 168 -7.79 1.20 31.85
N TYR A 169 -7.22 0.41 32.76
CA TYR A 169 -6.56 -0.85 32.41
C TYR A 169 -7.52 -1.87 31.78
N GLN A 170 -8.71 -2.07 32.36
CA GLN A 170 -9.73 -2.99 31.86
C GLN A 170 -10.43 -2.49 30.59
N LEU A 171 -10.53 -1.18 30.41
CA LEU A 171 -11.11 -0.56 29.22
C LEU A 171 -10.22 -0.70 27.97
N LEU A 172 -8.90 -0.72 28.14
CA LEU A 172 -7.94 -0.76 27.03
C LEU A 172 -8.15 -1.96 26.07
N PRO A 173 -8.31 -3.22 26.54
CA PRO A 173 -8.63 -4.34 25.67
C PRO A 173 -9.94 -4.17 24.88
N VAL A 174 -10.95 -3.51 25.46
CA VAL A 174 -12.22 -3.22 24.75
C VAL A 174 -11.95 -2.32 23.55
N ILE A 175 -11.26 -1.19 23.80
CA ILE A 175 -10.90 -0.21 22.75
C ILE A 175 -10.02 -0.87 21.69
N TYR A 176 -9.05 -1.70 22.12
CA TYR A 176 -8.13 -2.40 21.24
C TYR A 176 -8.89 -3.34 20.27
N TYR A 177 -9.66 -4.29 20.79
CA TYR A 177 -10.33 -5.28 19.94
C TYR A 177 -11.44 -4.66 19.09
N LEU A 178 -12.14 -3.64 19.58
CA LEU A 178 -13.12 -2.90 18.79
C LEU A 178 -12.46 -2.19 17.61
N SER A 179 -11.39 -1.43 17.88
CA SER A 179 -10.63 -0.75 16.83
C SER A 179 -10.01 -1.74 15.84
N LEU A 180 -9.56 -2.89 16.33
CA LEU A 180 -8.99 -3.94 15.49
C LEU A 180 -10.04 -4.54 14.56
N ALA A 181 -11.23 -4.84 15.07
CA ALA A 181 -12.35 -5.34 14.28
C ALA A 181 -12.80 -4.34 13.20
N MET A 182 -12.82 -3.04 13.52
CA MET A 182 -13.11 -1.98 12.55
C MET A 182 -12.05 -1.90 11.46
N ARG A 183 -10.75 -1.83 11.83
CA ARG A 183 -9.64 -1.77 10.88
C ARG A 183 -9.59 -3.01 9.97
N GLU A 184 -9.81 -4.20 10.53
CA GLU A 184 -9.89 -5.43 9.73
C GLU A 184 -11.10 -5.47 8.80
N SER A 185 -12.23 -4.89 9.21
CA SER A 185 -13.40 -4.76 8.35
C SER A 185 -13.13 -3.86 7.14
N VAL A 186 -12.40 -2.76 7.33
CA VAL A 186 -11.94 -1.90 6.22
C VAL A 186 -10.99 -2.66 5.31
N LEU A 187 -10.02 -3.39 5.87
CA LEU A 187 -9.08 -4.21 5.08
C LEU A 187 -9.82 -5.30 4.27
N LYS A 188 -10.80 -5.97 4.85
CA LYS A 188 -11.66 -6.96 4.16
C LYS A 188 -12.46 -6.33 3.01
N ALA A 189 -13.05 -5.15 3.24
CA ALA A 189 -13.78 -4.41 2.19
C ALA A 189 -12.87 -4.06 0.99
N ASN A 190 -11.57 -3.92 1.24
CA ASN A 190 -10.54 -3.60 0.24
C ASN A 190 -9.76 -4.83 -0.26
N GLY A 191 -10.32 -6.04 -0.12
CA GLY A 191 -9.78 -7.24 -0.74
C GLY A 191 -8.71 -7.98 0.07
N SER A 192 -8.37 -7.51 1.28
CA SER A 192 -7.45 -8.25 2.16
C SER A 192 -8.06 -9.58 2.58
N ASN A 193 -7.34 -10.67 2.34
CA ASN A 193 -7.76 -11.97 2.83
C ASN A 193 -7.48 -12.05 4.33
N ILE A 194 -8.52 -12.13 5.16
CA ILE A 194 -8.41 -12.27 6.63
C ILE A 194 -9.27 -13.47 7.05
N ASN A 195 -8.66 -14.45 7.74
CA ASN A 195 -9.34 -15.66 8.20
C ASN A 195 -10.55 -15.32 9.10
N THR A 196 -11.68 -15.99 8.84
CA THR A 196 -12.95 -15.83 9.54
C THR A 196 -12.84 -16.05 11.05
N TRP A 197 -12.01 -17.00 11.51
CA TRP A 197 -11.82 -17.25 12.94
C TRP A 197 -11.34 -16.00 13.68
N TRP A 198 -10.36 -15.26 13.15
CA TRP A 198 -9.83 -14.08 13.83
C TRP A 198 -10.86 -12.97 13.99
N THR A 199 -11.78 -12.82 13.04
CA THR A 199 -12.89 -11.88 13.17
C THR A 199 -13.88 -12.31 14.25
N VAL A 200 -14.23 -13.60 14.31
CA VAL A 200 -15.09 -14.14 15.37
C VAL A 200 -14.42 -14.00 16.74
N HIS A 201 -13.12 -14.30 16.80
CA HIS A 201 -12.29 -14.11 17.99
C HIS A 201 -12.35 -12.67 18.50
N HIS A 202 -12.20 -11.67 17.63
CA HIS A 202 -12.29 -10.26 18.04
C HIS A 202 -13.64 -9.94 18.68
N TYR A 203 -14.74 -10.48 18.16
CA TYR A 203 -16.08 -10.25 18.73
C TYR A 203 -16.20 -10.86 20.12
N PHE A 204 -15.77 -12.10 20.31
CA PHE A 204 -15.75 -12.72 21.63
C PHE A 204 -14.78 -12.01 22.59
N SER A 205 -13.64 -11.51 22.09
CA SER A 205 -12.69 -10.75 22.90
C SER A 205 -13.25 -9.39 23.34
N ILE A 206 -14.04 -8.70 22.51
CA ILE A 206 -14.79 -7.48 22.91
C ILE A 206 -15.80 -7.80 24.02
N LEU A 207 -16.55 -8.90 23.88
CA LEU A 207 -17.51 -9.31 24.92
C LEU A 207 -16.81 -9.68 26.22
N THR A 208 -15.68 -10.39 26.14
CA THR A 208 -14.90 -10.83 27.30
C THR A 208 -14.31 -9.63 28.04
N SER A 209 -13.63 -8.73 27.33
CA SER A 209 -13.06 -7.53 27.95
C SER A 209 -14.13 -6.57 28.45
N GLY A 210 -15.26 -6.45 27.73
CA GLY A 210 -16.41 -5.67 28.19
C GLY A 210 -16.97 -6.21 29.50
N THR A 211 -17.17 -7.53 29.61
CA THR A 211 -17.63 -8.19 30.84
C THR A 211 -16.69 -7.93 32.01
N ILE A 212 -15.37 -8.01 31.78
CA ILE A 212 -14.35 -7.70 32.80
C ILE A 212 -14.37 -6.22 33.19
N CYS A 213 -14.56 -5.31 32.23
CA CYS A 213 -14.62 -3.86 32.48
C CYS A 213 -15.86 -3.44 33.29
N PHE A 214 -16.98 -4.15 33.15
CA PHE A 214 -18.18 -3.90 33.95
C PHE A 214 -18.17 -4.61 35.32
N TRP A 215 -17.17 -5.46 35.58
CA TRP A 215 -17.03 -6.12 36.87
C TRP A 215 -16.56 -5.12 37.92
N ASN A 216 -17.30 -4.99 39.02
CA ASN A 216 -16.88 -4.21 40.19
C ASN A 216 -15.41 -4.49 40.56
N PHE A 217 -14.57 -3.45 40.52
CA PHE A 217 -13.12 -3.57 40.59
C PHE A 217 -12.60 -4.17 41.91
N GLN A 218 -13.25 -3.94 43.04
CA GLN A 218 -12.84 -4.50 44.33
C GLN A 218 -13.03 -6.01 44.35
N SER A 219 -14.21 -6.47 43.92
CA SER A 219 -14.50 -7.91 43.83
C SER A 219 -13.65 -8.59 42.77
N PHE A 220 -13.38 -7.91 41.65
CA PHE A 220 -12.52 -8.40 40.58
C PHE A 220 -11.09 -8.65 41.08
N ASP A 221 -10.47 -7.67 41.73
CA ASP A 221 -9.06 -7.79 42.16
C ASP A 221 -8.89 -8.89 43.20
N GLN A 222 -9.86 -9.05 44.11
CA GLN A 222 -9.87 -10.11 45.12
C GLN A 222 -10.06 -11.52 44.53
N ILE A 223 -10.94 -11.67 43.54
CA ILE A 223 -11.32 -12.97 42.99
C ILE A 223 -10.38 -13.42 41.87
N PHE A 224 -10.00 -12.49 40.99
CA PHE A 224 -9.41 -12.78 39.69
C PHE A 224 -8.21 -11.89 39.32
N GLY A 225 -7.90 -10.85 40.10
CA GLY A 225 -6.87 -9.86 39.79
C GLY A 225 -5.51 -10.49 39.44
N LEU A 226 -4.93 -11.26 40.36
CA LEU A 226 -3.62 -11.90 40.16
C LEU A 226 -3.59 -12.77 38.90
N GLN A 227 -4.57 -13.66 38.76
CA GLN A 227 -4.66 -14.57 37.63
C GLN A 227 -4.80 -13.80 36.32
N TYR A 228 -5.59 -12.72 36.31
CA TYR A 228 -5.76 -11.86 35.14
C TYR A 228 -4.48 -11.12 34.78
N TYR A 229 -3.79 -10.49 35.73
CA TYR A 229 -2.56 -9.74 35.42
C TYR A 229 -1.46 -10.67 34.87
N VAL A 230 -1.27 -11.85 35.48
CA VAL A 230 -0.33 -12.86 34.98
C VAL A 230 -0.72 -13.34 33.59
N PHE A 231 -2.02 -13.60 33.36
CA PHE A 231 -2.54 -13.98 32.05
C PHE A 231 -2.34 -12.90 31.00
N SER A 232 -2.56 -11.62 31.34
CA SER A 232 -2.39 -10.49 30.43
C SER A 232 -0.94 -10.30 30.02
N VAL A 233 0.00 -10.40 30.97
CA VAL A 233 1.45 -10.38 30.66
C VAL A 233 1.81 -11.54 29.73
N TYR A 234 1.39 -12.76 30.07
CA TYR A 234 1.66 -13.94 29.26
C TYR A 234 1.06 -13.84 27.85
N SER A 235 -0.17 -13.31 27.75
CA SER A 235 -0.87 -13.10 26.49
C SER A 235 -0.14 -12.08 25.62
N CYS A 236 0.35 -10.98 26.18
CA CYS A 236 1.15 -9.99 25.46
C CYS A 236 2.47 -10.58 24.93
N ILE A 237 3.16 -11.41 25.72
CA ILE A 237 4.35 -12.13 25.26
C ILE A 237 4.01 -13.06 24.08
N SER A 238 2.92 -13.81 24.21
CA SER A 238 2.47 -14.72 23.16
C SER A 238 2.09 -13.96 21.88
N GLN A 239 1.38 -12.83 22.00
CA GLN A 239 1.03 -11.96 20.87
C GLN A 239 2.26 -11.34 20.22
N PHE A 240 3.28 -10.96 21.00
CA PHE A 240 4.55 -10.46 20.47
C PHE A 240 5.29 -11.51 19.65
N LEU A 241 5.40 -12.74 20.17
CA LEU A 241 6.01 -13.85 19.44
C LEU A 241 5.22 -14.21 18.17
N GLN A 242 3.87 -14.22 18.27
CA GLN A 242 3.00 -14.39 17.10
C GLN A 242 3.28 -13.30 16.06
N HIS A 243 3.33 -12.03 16.48
CA HIS A 243 3.57 -10.89 15.60
C HIS A 243 4.94 -11.01 14.89
N LEU A 244 6.01 -11.34 15.62
CA LEU A 244 7.34 -11.55 15.04
C LEU A 244 7.33 -12.69 14.02
N TYR A 245 6.72 -13.83 14.37
CA TYR A 245 6.59 -14.96 13.45
C TYR A 245 5.83 -14.54 12.19
N GLN A 246 4.71 -13.85 12.38
CA GLN A 246 3.80 -13.41 11.34
C GLN A 246 4.46 -12.41 10.38
N MET A 247 5.14 -11.38 10.90
CA MET A 247 5.86 -10.40 10.08
C MET A 247 6.98 -11.04 9.26
N ASN A 248 7.76 -11.94 9.87
CA ASN A 248 8.80 -12.68 9.18
C ASN A 248 8.23 -13.55 8.04
N GLN A 249 7.05 -14.14 8.27
CA GLN A 249 6.35 -14.92 7.26
C GLN A 249 5.87 -14.04 6.11
N LEU A 250 5.20 -12.91 6.41
CA LEU A 250 4.75 -11.99 5.36
C LEU A 250 5.91 -11.45 4.52
N TYR A 251 7.01 -11.07 5.15
CA TYR A 251 8.19 -10.60 4.42
C TYR A 251 8.68 -11.63 3.41
N ARG A 252 8.80 -12.91 3.82
CA ARG A 252 9.16 -14.02 2.92
C ARG A 252 8.15 -14.20 1.79
N MET A 253 6.86 -14.18 2.11
CA MET A 253 5.79 -14.38 1.12
C MET A 253 5.73 -13.25 0.10
N ARG A 254 5.96 -12.00 0.53
CA ARG A 254 6.06 -10.83 -0.36
C ARG A 254 7.29 -10.91 -1.26
N ALA A 255 8.45 -11.27 -0.70
CA ALA A 255 9.68 -11.47 -1.48
C ALA A 255 9.53 -12.57 -2.54
N LEU A 256 8.60 -13.51 -2.33
CA LEU A 256 8.28 -14.60 -3.25
C LEU A 256 7.07 -14.30 -4.17
N GLY A 257 6.42 -13.14 -4.01
CA GLY A 257 5.29 -12.71 -4.83
C GLY A 257 4.01 -13.55 -4.64
N ILE A 258 3.84 -14.19 -3.48
CA ILE A 258 2.71 -15.11 -3.21
C ILE A 258 1.53 -14.40 -2.55
N VAL A 259 1.79 -13.33 -1.78
CA VAL A 259 0.77 -12.52 -1.10
C VAL A 259 0.77 -11.11 -1.67
N ASN A 260 -0.41 -10.49 -1.76
CA ASN A 260 -0.51 -9.11 -2.19
C ASN A 260 0.12 -8.18 -1.13
N LEU A 261 0.53 -6.99 -1.56
CA LEU A 261 1.09 -5.98 -0.67
C LEU A 261 0.08 -5.53 0.39
N GLU A 262 -1.22 -5.66 0.12
CA GLU A 262 -2.35 -5.33 1.02
C GLU A 262 -2.72 -6.47 2.00
N ASP A 263 -2.35 -7.73 1.74
CA ASP A 263 -2.76 -8.88 2.57
C ASP A 263 -2.09 -8.95 3.95
N THR A 264 -2.87 -8.97 5.02
CA THR A 264 -2.36 -9.21 6.38
C THR A 264 -1.95 -10.68 6.56
N VAL A 265 -1.25 -10.98 7.66
CA VAL A 265 -0.69 -12.31 7.88
C VAL A 265 -1.82 -13.28 8.15
N ASN A 266 -2.21 -14.05 7.14
CA ASN A 266 -3.04 -15.21 7.37
C ASN A 266 -2.20 -16.28 8.07
N SER A 267 -2.66 -16.73 9.24
CA SER A 267 -2.17 -17.92 9.95
C SER A 267 -2.15 -19.19 9.07
N ASP A 268 -2.87 -19.18 7.96
CA ASP A 268 -3.19 -20.35 7.14
C ASP A 268 -2.34 -20.44 5.85
N SER A 269 -1.32 -19.60 5.65
CA SER A 269 -0.50 -19.72 4.43
C SER A 269 0.54 -20.86 4.55
N PRO A 270 0.46 -21.94 3.74
CA PRO A 270 1.19 -23.18 4.01
C PRO A 270 2.68 -23.19 3.64
N THR A 271 3.29 -22.09 3.21
CA THR A 271 4.59 -22.17 2.51
C THR A 271 5.71 -21.28 3.05
N ILE A 272 6.91 -21.87 2.99
CA ILE A 272 8.27 -21.31 3.13
C ILE A 272 8.86 -21.38 4.55
N ASN A 273 9.44 -22.55 4.78
CA ASN A 273 10.44 -22.92 5.80
C ASN A 273 9.88 -23.20 7.20
N PHE A 274 9.89 -24.48 7.51
CA PHE A 274 9.11 -25.13 8.57
C PHE A 274 9.78 -25.08 9.96
N PHE A 275 11.09 -24.88 10.10
CA PHE A 275 11.74 -25.57 11.22
C PHE A 275 12.12 -24.75 12.45
N PHE A 276 12.42 -23.45 12.36
CA PHE A 276 12.93 -22.72 13.53
C PHE A 276 11.87 -21.86 14.23
N SER A 277 11.24 -20.92 13.52
CA SER A 277 10.35 -19.94 14.18
C SER A 277 8.98 -20.49 14.62
N PHE A 278 8.39 -21.45 13.89
CA PHE A 278 7.07 -22.00 14.27
C PHE A 278 7.16 -22.98 15.45
N LYS A 279 8.21 -23.81 15.50
CA LYS A 279 8.44 -24.74 16.62
C LYS A 279 8.73 -24.00 17.93
N VAL A 280 9.39 -22.84 17.86
CA VAL A 280 9.60 -21.98 19.03
C VAL A 280 8.31 -21.30 19.46
N LEU A 281 7.47 -20.85 18.52
CA LEU A 281 6.19 -20.19 18.83
C LEU A 281 5.15 -21.14 19.43
N LEU A 282 5.04 -22.36 18.88
CA LEU A 282 3.99 -23.32 19.22
C LEU A 282 3.84 -23.62 20.72
N PRO A 283 4.90 -23.90 21.51
CA PRO A 283 4.75 -24.16 22.95
C PRO A 283 4.14 -22.98 23.70
N PHE A 284 4.50 -21.73 23.35
CA PHE A 284 3.90 -20.54 23.97
C PHE A 284 2.40 -20.44 23.67
N LEU A 285 1.99 -20.79 22.46
CA LEU A 285 0.56 -20.80 22.11
C LEU A 285 -0.21 -21.87 22.88
N ILE A 286 0.34 -23.08 22.96
CA ILE A 286 -0.29 -24.17 23.71
C ILE A 286 -0.45 -23.77 25.17
N ILE A 287 0.62 -23.26 25.80
CA ILE A 287 0.56 -22.80 27.20
C ILE A 287 -0.45 -21.65 27.36
N SER A 288 -0.51 -20.68 26.43
CA SER A 288 -1.48 -19.58 26.48
C SER A 288 -2.91 -20.08 26.51
N HIS A 289 -3.25 -21.00 25.62
CA HIS A 289 -4.62 -21.51 25.50
C HIS A 289 -4.97 -22.49 26.62
N THR A 290 -4.01 -23.30 27.09
CA THR A 290 -4.20 -24.12 28.30
C THR A 290 -4.41 -23.25 29.52
N PHE A 291 -3.66 -22.15 29.66
CA PHE A 291 -3.87 -21.20 30.75
C PHE A 291 -5.26 -20.54 30.64
N GLN A 292 -5.69 -20.19 29.44
CA GLN A 292 -7.05 -19.69 29.19
C GLN A 292 -8.15 -20.69 29.62
N ILE A 293 -7.96 -21.99 29.35
CA ILE A 293 -8.87 -23.05 29.84
C ILE A 293 -8.86 -23.12 31.37
N TYR A 294 -7.68 -23.07 31.99
CA TYR A 294 -7.56 -23.05 33.45
C TYR A 294 -8.35 -21.88 34.06
N LEU A 295 -8.23 -20.67 33.50
CA LEU A 295 -8.96 -19.49 33.98
C LEU A 295 -10.47 -19.66 33.82
N SER A 296 -10.92 -20.27 32.72
CA SER A 296 -12.33 -20.60 32.53
C SER A 296 -12.86 -21.49 33.65
N PHE A 297 -12.20 -22.61 33.94
CA PHE A 297 -12.61 -23.51 35.01
C PHE A 297 -12.46 -22.88 36.40
N TYR A 298 -11.44 -22.07 36.63
CA TYR A 298 -11.26 -21.33 37.89
C TYR A 298 -12.47 -20.43 38.18
N LEU A 299 -12.91 -19.64 37.18
CA LEU A 299 -14.04 -18.73 37.31
C LEU A 299 -15.39 -19.46 37.42
N LEU A 300 -15.59 -20.53 36.65
CA LEU A 300 -16.79 -21.36 36.75
C LEU A 300 -16.87 -22.06 38.11
N LYS A 301 -15.76 -22.62 38.60
CA LYS A 301 -15.69 -23.20 39.95
C LYS A 301 -16.00 -22.16 41.03
N TYR A 302 -15.48 -20.94 40.89
CA TYR A 302 -15.82 -19.86 41.82
C TYR A 302 -17.33 -19.60 41.84
N TYR A 303 -17.96 -19.48 40.66
CA TYR A 303 -19.40 -19.24 40.55
C TYR A 303 -20.27 -20.34 41.16
N PHE A 304 -19.90 -21.62 40.99
CA PHE A 304 -20.72 -22.73 41.50
C PHE A 304 -20.51 -23.01 42.99
N PHE A 305 -19.30 -22.80 43.52
CA PHE A 305 -18.92 -23.31 44.85
C PHE A 305 -18.53 -22.25 45.88
N LYS A 306 -18.40 -20.96 45.51
CA LYS A 306 -18.02 -19.88 46.43
C LYS A 306 -19.08 -18.79 46.49
N GLU A 307 -19.29 -18.25 47.68
CA GLU A 307 -20.09 -17.05 47.91
C GLU A 307 -19.16 -15.85 48.22
N PRO A 308 -19.49 -14.61 47.80
CA PRO A 308 -20.69 -14.25 47.04
C PRO A 308 -20.60 -14.62 45.56
N LYS A 309 -21.68 -15.17 45.03
CA LYS A 309 -21.79 -15.49 43.60
C LYS A 309 -21.78 -14.22 42.76
N THR A 310 -20.85 -14.16 41.81
CA THR A 310 -20.78 -13.07 40.83
C THR A 310 -21.09 -13.61 39.43
N ILE A 311 -22.15 -13.11 38.79
CA ILE A 311 -22.52 -13.54 37.43
C ILE A 311 -21.41 -13.28 36.40
N PHE A 312 -20.59 -12.25 36.62
CA PHE A 312 -19.41 -11.95 35.79
C PHE A 312 -18.39 -13.09 35.79
N CYS A 313 -18.26 -13.88 36.87
CA CYS A 313 -17.45 -15.10 36.88
C CYS A 313 -17.97 -16.13 35.87
N ALA A 314 -19.29 -16.37 35.86
CA ALA A 314 -19.91 -17.33 34.94
C ALA A 314 -19.74 -16.89 33.48
N ILE A 315 -20.10 -15.64 33.18
CA ILE A 315 -20.03 -15.10 31.81
C ILE A 315 -18.57 -15.11 31.30
N THR A 316 -17.64 -14.57 32.08
CA THR A 316 -16.21 -14.54 31.70
C THR A 316 -15.63 -15.94 31.56
N GLY A 317 -16.01 -16.87 32.45
CA GLY A 317 -15.62 -18.27 32.38
C GLY A 317 -16.06 -18.96 31.09
N VAL A 318 -17.33 -18.80 30.70
CA VAL A 318 -17.85 -19.36 29.43
C VAL A 318 -17.18 -18.72 28.22
N LEU A 319 -17.01 -17.38 28.21
CA LEU A 319 -16.37 -16.68 27.09
C LEU A 319 -14.91 -17.10 26.90
N PHE A 320 -14.14 -17.28 27.98
CA PHE A 320 -12.79 -17.82 27.89
C PHE A 320 -12.76 -19.26 27.36
N LEU A 321 -13.75 -20.09 27.69
CA LEU A 321 -13.85 -21.44 27.16
C LEU A 321 -14.05 -21.44 25.64
N ILE A 322 -15.00 -20.62 25.16
CA ILE A 322 -15.29 -20.49 23.72
C ILE A 322 -14.05 -20.02 22.96
N LEU A 323 -13.38 -18.98 23.47
CA LEU A 323 -12.14 -18.48 22.88
C LEU A 323 -11.03 -19.54 22.87
N ALA A 324 -10.86 -20.28 23.97
CA ALA A 324 -9.83 -21.31 24.05
C ALA A 324 -10.08 -22.47 23.07
N ILE A 325 -11.32 -22.98 22.99
CA ILE A 325 -11.70 -24.05 22.06
C ILE A 325 -11.41 -23.63 20.62
N GLY A 326 -11.84 -22.43 20.22
CA GLY A 326 -11.60 -21.98 18.85
C GLY A 326 -10.13 -21.67 18.54
N ASN A 327 -9.35 -21.21 19.52
CA ASN A 327 -7.92 -21.03 19.37
C ASN A 327 -7.18 -22.37 19.20
N ILE A 328 -7.56 -23.39 19.98
CA ILE A 328 -7.02 -24.76 19.85
C ILE A 328 -7.39 -25.34 18.49
N TYR A 329 -8.64 -25.17 18.05
CA TYR A 329 -9.07 -25.60 16.72
C TYR A 329 -8.24 -24.93 15.62
N SER A 330 -8.02 -23.61 15.72
CA SER A 330 -7.20 -22.86 14.76
C SER A 330 -5.77 -23.38 14.69
N ILE A 331 -5.11 -23.60 15.83
CA ILE A 331 -3.74 -24.15 15.87
C ILE A 331 -3.70 -25.56 15.31
N THR A 332 -4.66 -26.41 15.68
CA THR A 332 -4.75 -27.79 15.20
C THR A 332 -4.91 -27.82 13.69
N LYS A 333 -5.79 -26.98 13.14
CA LYS A 333 -5.97 -26.82 11.70
C LYS A 333 -4.68 -26.36 11.02
N VAL A 334 -4.00 -25.35 11.56
CA VAL A 334 -2.73 -24.85 10.98
C VAL A 334 -1.64 -25.94 11.00
N ILE A 335 -1.57 -26.74 12.06
CA ILE A 335 -0.64 -27.88 12.15
C ILE A 335 -1.02 -28.93 11.10
N TYR A 336 -2.30 -29.31 11.03
CA TYR A 336 -2.81 -30.27 10.06
C TYR A 336 -2.49 -29.84 8.62
N ASP A 337 -2.84 -28.61 8.26
CA ASP A 337 -2.59 -28.04 6.93
C ASP A 337 -1.09 -28.05 6.61
N LYS A 338 -0.23 -27.69 7.57
CA LYS A 338 1.23 -27.69 7.37
C LYS A 338 1.85 -29.09 7.25
N LEU A 339 1.31 -30.08 7.96
CA LEU A 339 1.78 -31.46 7.88
C LEU A 339 1.34 -32.12 6.56
N HIS A 340 0.10 -31.86 6.13
CA HIS A 340 -0.49 -32.48 4.95
C HIS A 340 -0.16 -31.76 3.63
N SER A 341 0.21 -30.48 3.65
CA SER A 341 0.54 -29.68 2.45
C SER A 341 1.92 -29.98 1.82
N ARG A 342 2.57 -31.12 2.11
CA ARG A 342 3.86 -31.47 1.48
C ARG A 342 3.77 -31.76 -0.03
N SER A 343 2.57 -31.94 -0.59
CA SER A 343 2.39 -32.35 -2.00
C SER A 343 1.52 -31.44 -2.87
N PHE A 344 0.76 -30.48 -2.32
CA PHE A 344 -0.13 -29.63 -3.14
C PHE A 344 0.53 -28.32 -3.56
N GLN A 345 1.41 -28.43 -4.55
CA GLN A 345 2.05 -27.29 -5.21
C GLN A 345 1.16 -26.82 -6.37
N SER A 346 0.04 -26.15 -6.08
CA SER A 346 -0.83 -25.57 -7.13
C SER A 346 -1.61 -24.35 -6.62
N PRO A 347 -2.50 -23.75 -7.41
CA PRO A 347 -2.33 -22.74 -8.47
C PRO A 347 -2.21 -21.29 -7.93
N ILE A 348 -2.21 -21.10 -6.60
CA ILE A 348 -2.26 -19.78 -5.94
C ILE A 348 -1.10 -18.86 -6.38
N ARG A 349 0.06 -19.44 -6.72
CA ARG A 349 1.25 -18.70 -7.21
C ARG A 349 1.01 -17.87 -8.47
N ARG A 350 0.05 -18.21 -9.34
CA ARG A 350 -0.21 -17.46 -10.57
C ARG A 350 -1.04 -16.20 -10.35
N VAL A 351 -1.72 -16.10 -9.21
CA VAL A 351 -2.90 -15.23 -9.09
C VAL A 351 -2.57 -13.89 -8.43
N SER A 352 -1.77 -13.87 -7.38
CA SER A 352 -1.24 -12.62 -6.77
C SER A 352 -0.32 -11.88 -7.74
N SER A 353 0.47 -12.60 -8.55
CA SER A 353 1.28 -11.97 -9.59
C SER A 353 0.43 -11.31 -10.69
N LEU A 354 -0.75 -11.85 -11.00
CA LEU A 354 -1.59 -11.32 -12.10
C LEU A 354 -2.27 -10.00 -11.72
N SER A 355 -2.75 -9.84 -10.48
CA SER A 355 -3.28 -8.55 -10.03
C SER A 355 -2.20 -7.47 -10.02
N LEU A 356 -1.02 -7.77 -9.48
CA LEU A 356 0.12 -6.85 -9.49
C LEU A 356 0.60 -6.53 -10.92
N ILE A 357 0.61 -7.52 -11.83
CA ILE A 357 0.93 -7.29 -13.24
C ILE A 357 -0.12 -6.38 -13.89
N MET A 358 -1.40 -6.60 -13.62
CA MET A 358 -2.49 -5.81 -14.19
C MET A 358 -2.46 -4.37 -13.67
N GLU A 359 -2.26 -4.17 -12.37
CA GLU A 359 -2.07 -2.85 -11.75
C GLU A 359 -0.83 -2.14 -12.27
N SER A 360 0.31 -2.84 -12.42
CA SER A 360 1.53 -2.25 -13.00
C SER A 360 1.35 -1.83 -14.47
N LYS A 361 0.51 -2.55 -15.23
CA LYS A 361 0.17 -2.20 -16.61
C LYS A 361 -0.74 -0.96 -16.65
N ILE A 362 -1.73 -0.89 -15.76
CA ILE A 362 -2.61 0.28 -15.64
C ILE A 362 -1.81 1.52 -15.21
N GLN A 363 -0.91 1.39 -14.23
CA GLN A 363 -0.03 2.48 -13.82
C GLN A 363 0.87 2.96 -14.97
N LYS A 364 1.45 2.04 -15.75
CA LYS A 364 2.23 2.41 -16.95
C LYS A 364 1.38 3.15 -17.97
N GLN A 365 0.17 2.65 -18.27
CA GLN A 365 -0.74 3.32 -19.20
C GLN A 365 -1.15 4.72 -18.73
N ASN A 366 -1.41 4.90 -17.42
CA ASN A 366 -1.74 6.20 -16.86
C ASN A 366 -0.55 7.17 -16.90
N VAL A 367 0.67 6.69 -16.64
CA VAL A 367 1.91 7.50 -16.77
C VAL A 367 2.13 7.90 -18.22
N ASP A 368 1.96 6.97 -19.17
CA ASP A 368 2.10 7.25 -20.61
C ASP A 368 1.04 8.24 -21.11
N GLN A 369 -0.21 8.14 -20.62
CA GLN A 369 -1.28 9.09 -20.94
C GLN A 369 -1.01 10.48 -20.34
N ASN A 370 -0.54 10.55 -19.09
CA ASN A 370 -0.18 11.81 -18.45
C ASN A 370 1.03 12.48 -19.12
N GLU A 371 2.06 11.72 -19.52
CA GLU A 371 3.17 12.26 -20.31
C GLU A 371 2.71 12.80 -21.67
N ASN A 372 1.76 12.13 -22.33
CA ASN A 372 1.20 12.60 -23.59
C ASN A 372 0.32 13.84 -23.42
N ASN A 373 -0.47 13.93 -22.35
CA ASN A 373 -1.28 15.11 -22.04
C ASN A 373 -0.40 16.31 -21.66
N ASN A 374 0.63 16.11 -20.84
CA ASN A 374 1.60 17.16 -20.49
C ASN A 374 2.39 17.65 -21.72
N LYS A 375 2.74 16.75 -22.65
CA LYS A 375 3.33 17.15 -23.94
C LYS A 375 2.36 17.98 -24.79
N LYS A 376 1.09 17.62 -24.85
CA LYS A 376 0.06 18.40 -25.55
C LYS A 376 -0.17 19.77 -24.92
N GLU A 377 -0.18 19.87 -23.59
CA GLU A 377 -0.26 21.16 -22.89
C GLU A 377 0.97 22.02 -23.14
N ALA A 378 2.19 21.45 -23.08
CA ALA A 378 3.42 22.16 -23.39
C ALA A 378 3.49 22.65 -24.85
N ILE A 379 2.94 21.88 -25.80
CA ILE A 379 2.80 22.29 -27.20
C ILE A 379 1.82 23.46 -27.32
N ASN A 380 0.65 23.38 -26.69
CA ASN A 380 -0.36 24.44 -26.71
C ASN A 380 0.15 25.74 -26.05
N ASP A 381 0.91 25.65 -24.97
CA ASP A 381 1.50 26.81 -24.30
C ASP A 381 2.65 27.42 -25.13
N ASN A 382 3.44 26.59 -25.82
CA ASN A 382 4.42 27.07 -26.78
C ASN A 382 3.76 27.75 -27.99
N GLU A 383 2.68 27.19 -28.53
CA GLU A 383 1.93 27.82 -29.62
C GLU A 383 1.31 29.16 -29.20
N LYS A 384 0.73 29.24 -27.99
CA LYS A 384 0.24 30.51 -27.42
C LYS A 384 1.36 31.53 -27.27
N ASN A 385 2.53 31.12 -26.78
CA ASN A 385 3.69 32.00 -26.62
C ASN A 385 4.28 32.45 -27.97
N VAL A 386 4.31 31.58 -28.97
CA VAL A 386 4.72 31.91 -30.34
C VAL A 386 3.74 32.88 -30.98
N ASN A 387 2.43 32.67 -30.80
CA ASN A 387 1.40 33.58 -31.30
C ASN A 387 1.45 34.94 -30.59
N LEU A 388 1.71 34.99 -29.28
CA LEU A 388 1.97 36.24 -28.56
C LEU A 388 3.22 36.97 -29.09
N LYS A 389 4.31 36.24 -29.38
CA LYS A 389 5.52 36.83 -29.96
C LYS A 389 5.26 37.37 -31.37
N LYS A 390 4.53 36.62 -32.22
CA LYS A 390 4.13 37.10 -33.56
C LYS A 390 3.28 38.36 -33.47
N LYS A 391 2.34 38.43 -32.54
CA LYS A 391 1.50 39.61 -32.30
C LYS A 391 2.32 40.83 -31.83
N LYS A 392 3.28 40.63 -30.93
CA LYS A 392 4.22 41.70 -30.52
C LYS A 392 5.13 42.17 -31.66
N ILE A 393 5.51 41.28 -32.58
CA ILE A 393 6.32 41.62 -33.76
C ILE A 393 5.49 42.39 -34.79
N SER A 394 4.22 42.02 -35.01
CA SER A 394 3.32 42.80 -35.89
C SER A 394 3.01 44.17 -35.32
N GLU A 395 2.78 44.28 -34.00
CA GLU A 395 2.60 45.57 -33.33
C GLU A 395 3.85 46.45 -33.47
N LYS A 396 5.05 45.90 -33.27
CA LYS A 396 6.31 46.64 -33.52
C LYS A 396 6.50 47.05 -34.97
N LYS A 397 6.12 46.22 -35.95
CA LYS A 397 6.19 46.58 -37.38
C LYS A 397 5.24 47.73 -37.71
N ASN A 398 4.00 47.70 -37.20
CA ASN A 398 3.05 48.79 -37.42
C ASN A 398 3.52 50.11 -36.79
N ILE A 399 4.13 50.06 -35.60
CA ILE A 399 4.71 51.26 -34.96
C ILE A 399 5.88 51.80 -35.79
N ASN A 400 6.73 50.93 -36.35
CA ASN A 400 7.84 51.36 -37.20
C ASN A 400 7.38 51.92 -38.56
N LEU A 401 6.27 51.43 -39.12
CA LEU A 401 5.65 52.02 -40.31
C LEU A 401 5.10 53.42 -40.01
N LEU A 402 4.35 53.57 -38.91
CA LEU A 402 3.86 54.88 -38.45
C LEU A 402 5.00 55.90 -38.23
N ASN A 403 6.12 55.45 -37.68
CA ASN A 403 7.27 56.31 -37.45
C ASN A 403 8.01 56.68 -38.74
N LYS A 404 8.01 55.81 -39.76
CA LYS A 404 8.57 56.12 -41.08
C LYS A 404 7.72 57.15 -41.82
N ASP A 405 6.40 57.01 -41.75
CA ASP A 405 5.45 57.96 -42.36
C ASP A 405 5.57 59.36 -41.70
N ASN A 406 5.77 59.39 -40.38
CA ASN A 406 6.03 60.64 -39.64
C ASN A 406 7.41 61.27 -39.94
N GLN A 407 8.44 60.46 -40.23
CA GLN A 407 9.76 60.99 -40.64
C GLN A 407 9.72 61.57 -42.07
N SER A 408 8.96 60.97 -43.00
CA SER A 408 8.73 61.56 -44.32
C SER A 408 7.92 62.86 -44.26
N LEU A 409 6.98 62.99 -43.32
CA LEU A 409 6.26 64.25 -43.09
C LEU A 409 7.15 65.36 -42.49
N ASN A 410 8.11 65.01 -41.62
CA ASN A 410 9.01 65.99 -41.00
C ASN A 410 10.17 66.43 -41.92
N GLN A 411 10.59 65.62 -42.89
CA GLN A 411 11.57 66.05 -43.90
C GLN A 411 10.98 67.02 -44.93
N ASN A 412 9.66 67.00 -45.14
CA ASN A 412 8.96 68.00 -45.96
C ASN A 412 8.63 69.31 -45.21
N LYS A 413 8.69 69.33 -43.87
CA LYS A 413 8.48 70.56 -43.07
C LYS A 413 9.75 71.36 -42.75
N ASN A 414 10.93 70.74 -42.88
CA ASN A 414 12.22 71.40 -42.61
C ASN A 414 12.88 72.04 -43.85
N LYS A 415 12.13 72.26 -44.93
CA LYS A 415 12.59 73.04 -46.12
C LYS A 415 11.89 74.39 -46.29
N GLU A 416 11.02 74.79 -45.35
CA GLU A 416 10.22 76.03 -45.46
C GLU A 416 10.45 77.08 -44.37
N ASN A 417 11.37 76.89 -43.42
CA ASN A 417 11.63 77.91 -42.38
C ASN A 417 13.12 78.06 -42.08
N GLU A 418 13.86 78.67 -43.02
CA GLU A 418 15.10 79.39 -42.76
C GLU A 418 14.95 80.80 -43.35
N ASN A 419 14.56 81.77 -42.51
CA ASN A 419 14.90 83.18 -42.66
C ASN A 419 14.47 83.96 -41.41
N THR A 420 15.27 84.96 -41.08
CA THR A 420 15.15 86.00 -40.04
C THR A 420 15.58 85.67 -38.61
N ASN A 421 16.90 85.74 -38.42
CA ASN A 421 17.64 86.77 -37.68
C ASN A 421 17.31 87.18 -36.21
N ASP A 422 18.44 87.23 -35.49
CA ASP A 422 18.93 88.28 -34.59
C ASP A 422 18.54 88.29 -33.09
N GLY A 423 19.62 88.30 -32.28
CA GLY A 423 19.82 89.42 -31.35
C GLY A 423 19.83 89.13 -29.85
N GLY A 424 21.01 88.77 -29.34
CA GLY A 424 21.69 89.43 -28.21
C GLY A 424 21.02 89.62 -26.83
N GLY A 425 21.66 89.03 -25.80
CA GLY A 425 22.12 89.76 -24.60
C GLY A 425 21.26 89.70 -23.32
N GLY A 426 21.91 89.43 -22.18
CA GLY A 426 21.50 89.96 -20.87
C GLY A 426 21.41 88.95 -19.73
N ASP A 427 22.27 89.13 -18.72
CA ASP A 427 22.46 88.35 -17.49
C ASP A 427 21.29 88.37 -16.49
N GLY A 428 21.33 87.47 -15.49
CA GLY A 428 20.82 87.80 -14.15
C GLY A 428 19.99 86.73 -13.41
N ASP A 429 20.70 85.81 -12.76
CA ASP A 429 20.54 85.40 -11.36
C ASP A 429 19.21 84.85 -10.75
N ASN A 430 19.39 83.61 -10.26
CA ASN A 430 19.14 83.12 -8.90
C ASN A 430 17.86 82.32 -8.52
N ASN A 431 18.15 81.07 -8.11
CA ASN A 431 17.63 80.33 -6.94
C ASN A 431 16.13 79.95 -6.94
N THR A 432 15.70 78.71 -6.72
CA THR A 432 16.12 77.55 -5.90
C THR A 432 15.28 76.36 -6.41
N GLY A 433 15.55 75.06 -6.27
CA GLY A 433 16.55 74.28 -5.56
C GLY A 433 16.04 72.82 -5.53
N ASN A 434 16.99 71.88 -5.44
CA ASN A 434 16.85 70.45 -5.08
C ASN A 434 16.04 69.51 -6.01
N GLY A 435 16.55 68.34 -6.41
CA GLY A 435 17.79 67.68 -6.02
C GLY A 435 18.05 66.40 -6.83
N ASN A 436 19.34 66.21 -7.08
CA ASN A 436 20.11 65.01 -7.38
C ASN A 436 19.48 63.65 -6.99
N ASP A 437 19.63 62.60 -7.81
CA ASP A 437 20.90 61.85 -7.87
C ASP A 437 20.93 60.85 -9.05
N ASN A 438 22.01 60.97 -9.83
CA ASN A 438 22.48 60.02 -10.83
C ASN A 438 23.48 59.07 -10.15
N GLY A 439 23.43 57.77 -10.44
CA GLY A 439 24.54 56.89 -10.05
C GLY A 439 24.35 55.40 -10.35
N ASN A 440 25.28 54.86 -11.14
CA ASN A 440 25.64 53.45 -11.31
C ASN A 440 24.75 52.53 -12.17
N ASN A 441 25.01 52.61 -13.49
CA ASN A 441 25.05 51.45 -14.37
C ASN A 441 26.43 50.76 -14.31
N ASN A 442 26.44 49.46 -14.64
CA ASN A 442 27.58 48.58 -14.98
C ASN A 442 28.31 47.83 -13.84
N LYS A 443 27.72 46.69 -13.44
CA LYS A 443 28.36 45.37 -13.24
C LYS A 443 27.34 44.48 -12.54
N ILE A 444 26.75 43.52 -13.25
CA ILE A 444 26.15 42.24 -12.79
C ILE A 444 25.37 41.71 -14.02
N ASN A 445 26.10 41.19 -15.00
CA ASN A 445 25.52 40.37 -16.05
C ASN A 445 26.69 39.61 -16.68
N ASN A 446 27.09 38.50 -16.07
CA ASN A 446 27.81 37.40 -16.75
C ASN A 446 27.96 36.10 -15.93
N ASN A 447 27.60 36.02 -14.64
CA ASN A 447 27.81 34.79 -13.83
C ASN A 447 26.61 33.85 -13.64
N ILE A 448 25.53 33.97 -14.43
CA ILE A 448 24.33 33.10 -14.28
C ILE A 448 24.14 32.10 -15.45
N LYS A 449 24.92 32.19 -16.53
CA LYS A 449 24.76 31.29 -17.69
C LYS A 449 25.52 29.96 -17.61
N ASP A 450 26.58 29.85 -16.81
CA ASP A 450 27.44 28.66 -16.84
C ASP A 450 27.05 27.56 -15.85
N ASN A 451 26.30 27.87 -14.79
CA ASN A 451 25.86 26.87 -13.80
C ASN A 451 24.63 26.04 -14.24
N ASN A 452 23.89 26.46 -15.27
CA ASN A 452 22.71 25.73 -15.76
C ASN A 452 23.01 24.74 -16.90
N LEU A 453 24.19 24.80 -17.53
CA LEU A 453 24.57 23.81 -18.55
C LEU A 453 25.16 22.51 -17.96
N ASN A 454 25.83 22.58 -16.80
CA ASN A 454 26.47 21.40 -16.21
C ASN A 454 25.48 20.44 -15.49
N ASN A 455 24.36 20.94 -14.96
CA ASN A 455 23.36 20.08 -14.29
C ASN A 455 22.45 19.31 -15.26
N ASN A 456 22.24 19.82 -16.48
CA ASN A 456 21.44 19.15 -17.50
C ASN A 456 22.19 18.01 -18.23
N ASN A 457 23.52 18.08 -18.28
CA ASN A 457 24.33 17.02 -18.91
C ASN A 457 24.49 15.78 -18.01
N ASN A 458 24.55 15.95 -16.69
CA ASN A 458 24.63 14.83 -15.74
C ASN A 458 23.31 14.06 -15.57
N THR A 459 22.18 14.76 -15.62
CA THR A 459 20.84 14.13 -15.56
C THR A 459 20.49 13.36 -16.84
N ASN A 460 20.93 13.83 -18.01
CA ASN A 460 20.75 13.11 -19.27
C ASN A 460 21.67 11.89 -19.43
N LYS A 461 22.91 11.94 -18.92
CA LYS A 461 23.80 10.76 -18.88
C LYS A 461 23.25 9.64 -17.97
N ASN A 462 22.71 9.99 -16.80
CA ASN A 462 22.11 9.00 -15.89
C ASN A 462 20.84 8.37 -16.46
N LYS A 463 19.95 9.14 -17.10
CA LYS A 463 18.75 8.59 -17.78
C LYS A 463 19.10 7.69 -18.97
N LYS A 464 20.17 7.99 -19.72
CA LYS A 464 20.62 7.17 -20.86
C LYS A 464 21.26 5.85 -20.39
N ASN A 465 22.00 5.87 -19.27
CA ASN A 465 22.57 4.66 -18.66
C ASN A 465 21.50 3.76 -18.05
N GLU A 466 20.45 4.33 -17.44
CA GLU A 466 19.31 3.57 -16.90
C GLU A 466 18.44 2.93 -18.00
N LYS A 467 18.24 3.63 -19.13
CA LYS A 467 17.57 3.06 -20.31
C LYS A 467 18.40 1.94 -20.95
N ASN A 468 19.72 2.07 -21.00
CA ASN A 468 20.59 1.03 -21.55
C ASN A 468 20.64 -0.22 -20.67
N THR A 469 20.64 -0.09 -19.34
CA THR A 469 20.56 -1.24 -18.41
C THR A 469 19.21 -1.93 -18.48
N LYS A 470 18.10 -1.18 -18.51
CA LYS A 470 16.75 -1.75 -18.70
C LYS A 470 16.59 -2.45 -20.06
N ASN A 471 17.19 -1.93 -21.13
CA ASN A 471 17.17 -2.58 -22.45
C ASN A 471 18.02 -3.85 -22.52
N ILE A 472 19.12 -3.94 -21.77
CA ILE A 472 19.93 -5.15 -21.66
C ILE A 472 19.19 -6.23 -20.85
N GLU A 473 18.50 -5.85 -19.78
CA GLU A 473 17.66 -6.77 -18.99
C GLU A 473 16.46 -7.29 -19.79
N ILE A 474 15.80 -6.44 -20.59
CA ILE A 474 14.70 -6.84 -21.49
C ILE A 474 15.21 -7.77 -22.59
N LYS A 475 16.40 -7.52 -23.16
CA LYS A 475 17.03 -8.45 -24.13
C LYS A 475 17.39 -9.80 -23.49
N ALA A 476 17.83 -9.81 -22.22
CA ALA A 476 18.10 -11.05 -21.49
C ALA A 476 16.81 -11.83 -21.15
N LEU A 477 15.73 -11.14 -20.79
CA LEU A 477 14.40 -11.73 -20.57
C LEU A 477 13.82 -12.32 -21.85
N ASN A 478 13.91 -11.61 -22.98
CA ASN A 478 13.42 -12.11 -24.27
C ASN A 478 14.24 -13.29 -24.80
N LYS A 479 15.55 -13.35 -24.50
CA LYS A 479 16.39 -14.52 -24.84
C LYS A 479 16.01 -15.75 -24.01
N ASN A 480 15.63 -15.57 -22.74
CA ASN A 480 15.13 -16.66 -21.89
C ASN A 480 13.74 -17.16 -22.30
N ILE A 481 12.84 -16.25 -22.72
CA ILE A 481 11.51 -16.62 -23.24
C ILE A 481 11.63 -17.40 -24.55
N ASN A 482 12.53 -16.99 -25.46
CA ASN A 482 12.80 -17.73 -26.68
C ASN A 482 13.47 -19.09 -26.42
N HIS A 483 14.26 -19.23 -25.36
CA HIS A 483 14.84 -20.52 -24.97
C HIS A 483 13.80 -21.48 -24.37
N GLN A 484 12.83 -20.97 -23.61
CA GLN A 484 11.68 -21.74 -23.11
C GLN A 484 10.69 -22.14 -24.23
N ASN A 485 10.49 -21.27 -25.23
CA ASN A 485 9.65 -21.58 -26.38
C ASN A 485 10.33 -22.60 -27.33
N LYS A 486 11.67 -22.63 -27.43
CA LYS A 486 12.41 -23.71 -28.13
C LYS A 486 12.31 -25.07 -27.42
N MET A 487 12.12 -25.10 -26.09
CA MET A 487 11.91 -26.34 -25.32
C MET A 487 10.49 -26.90 -25.46
N LYS A 488 9.49 -26.08 -25.83
CA LYS A 488 8.09 -26.51 -26.05
C LYS A 488 7.82 -27.20 -27.40
N LYS A 489 8.77 -27.20 -28.34
CA LYS A 489 8.61 -27.77 -29.71
C LYS A 489 9.18 -29.18 -29.91
N LYS A 490 9.36 -29.99 -28.87
CA LYS A 490 9.67 -31.42 -29.02
C LYS A 490 8.66 -32.28 -28.28
N SER A 491 7.75 -32.93 -29.01
CA SER A 491 6.89 -34.00 -28.48
C SER A 491 7.73 -35.11 -27.85
N PRO A 492 7.36 -35.65 -26.68
CA PRO A 492 8.10 -36.76 -26.10
C PRO A 492 7.73 -38.07 -26.82
N ARG A 493 8.66 -38.61 -27.61
CA ARG A 493 8.65 -40.02 -28.02
C ARG A 493 8.74 -40.90 -26.76
N ILE A 494 7.92 -41.94 -26.70
CA ILE A 494 7.85 -42.94 -25.62
C ILE A 494 9.24 -43.54 -25.37
N ILE A 495 9.79 -43.37 -24.16
CA ILE A 495 11.13 -43.85 -23.76
C ILE A 495 10.97 -45.13 -22.93
N SER A 496 11.65 -46.22 -23.35
CA SER A 496 11.59 -47.50 -22.64
C SER A 496 12.17 -47.44 -21.21
N PRO A 497 11.69 -48.29 -20.27
CA PRO A 497 12.04 -48.23 -18.83
C PRO A 497 13.55 -48.31 -18.54
N ARG A 498 14.32 -49.03 -19.38
CA ARG A 498 15.78 -49.14 -19.25
C ARG A 498 16.52 -47.83 -19.54
N LYS A 499 16.04 -47.01 -20.49
CA LYS A 499 16.61 -45.68 -20.78
C LYS A 499 16.28 -44.67 -19.67
N LYS A 500 15.10 -44.78 -19.05
CA LYS A 500 14.69 -43.94 -17.90
C LYS A 500 15.61 -44.10 -16.69
N LYS A 501 16.00 -45.35 -16.35
CA LYS A 501 16.98 -45.62 -15.27
C LYS A 501 18.38 -45.07 -15.56
N LYS A 502 18.84 -45.09 -16.83
CA LYS A 502 20.15 -44.54 -17.24
C LYS A 502 20.16 -43.00 -17.16
N ILE A 503 19.06 -42.34 -17.53
CA ILE A 503 18.88 -40.88 -17.42
C ILE A 503 18.89 -40.45 -15.95
N ILE A 504 18.17 -41.15 -15.06
CA ILE A 504 18.14 -40.84 -13.62
C ILE A 504 19.55 -40.94 -13.00
N ARG A 505 20.34 -41.96 -13.37
CA ARG A 505 21.73 -42.10 -12.89
C ARG A 505 22.63 -40.96 -13.37
N ILE A 506 22.49 -40.52 -14.63
CA ILE A 506 23.26 -39.39 -15.19
C ILE A 506 22.87 -38.08 -14.50
N GLN A 507 21.58 -37.90 -14.22
CA GLN A 507 21.04 -36.70 -13.57
C GLN A 507 21.51 -36.59 -12.11
N HIS A 508 21.55 -37.71 -11.38
CA HIS A 508 22.10 -37.76 -10.02
C HIS A 508 23.60 -37.47 -9.98
N LYS A 509 24.37 -37.91 -11.00
CA LYS A 509 25.80 -37.62 -11.12
C LYS A 509 26.05 -36.13 -11.42
N ASN A 510 25.23 -35.51 -12.26
CA ASN A 510 25.29 -34.08 -12.57
C ASN A 510 24.90 -33.19 -11.37
N ASP A 511 23.95 -33.61 -10.54
CA ASP A 511 23.56 -32.88 -9.32
C ASP A 511 24.67 -32.87 -8.27
N ILE A 512 25.44 -33.96 -8.16
CA ILE A 512 26.62 -34.02 -7.27
C ILE A 512 27.72 -33.08 -7.75
N ILE A 513 27.97 -33.01 -9.07
CA ILE A 513 28.95 -32.10 -9.68
C ILE A 513 28.52 -30.64 -9.48
N ASN A 514 27.24 -30.32 -9.68
CA ASN A 514 26.71 -28.98 -9.43
C ASN A 514 26.81 -28.56 -7.95
N LYS A 515 26.53 -29.47 -7.00
CA LYS A 515 26.69 -29.19 -5.57
C LYS A 515 28.16 -28.90 -5.21
N LYS A 516 29.12 -29.66 -5.77
CA LYS A 516 30.56 -29.39 -5.57
C LYS A 516 30.99 -28.05 -6.17
N SER A 517 30.52 -27.71 -7.36
CA SER A 517 30.77 -26.40 -8.02
C SER A 517 30.24 -25.22 -7.20
N ILE A 518 29.02 -25.33 -6.65
CA ILE A 518 28.42 -24.29 -5.80
C ILE A 518 29.19 -24.14 -4.48
N TYR A 519 29.63 -25.24 -3.87
CA TYR A 519 30.45 -25.20 -2.66
C TYR A 519 31.81 -24.52 -2.91
N PHE A 520 32.46 -24.83 -4.03
CA PHE A 520 33.72 -24.20 -4.43
C PHE A 520 33.56 -22.70 -4.69
N LYS A 521 32.51 -22.28 -5.40
CA LYS A 521 32.19 -20.84 -5.62
C LYS A 521 31.93 -20.09 -4.31
N LYS A 522 31.27 -20.72 -3.33
CA LYS A 522 31.07 -20.13 -1.98
C LYS A 522 32.39 -19.99 -1.21
N LYS A 523 33.29 -20.98 -1.31
CA LYS A 523 34.60 -20.95 -0.65
C LYS A 523 35.49 -19.84 -1.23
N VAL A 524 35.56 -19.71 -2.55
CA VAL A 524 36.30 -18.64 -3.24
C VAL A 524 35.74 -17.25 -2.89
N ARG A 525 34.41 -17.10 -2.82
CA ARG A 525 33.78 -15.82 -2.43
C ARG A 525 34.09 -15.43 -0.97
N LYS A 526 34.14 -16.39 -0.04
CA LYS A 526 34.56 -16.14 1.36
C LYS A 526 36.02 -15.69 1.47
N VAL A 527 36.92 -16.29 0.70
CA VAL A 527 38.35 -15.88 0.69
C VAL A 527 38.51 -14.48 0.11
N ARG A 528 37.78 -14.14 -0.96
CA ARG A 528 37.81 -12.81 -1.58
C ARG A 528 37.27 -11.73 -0.64
N LEU A 529 36.19 -12.02 0.09
CA LEU A 529 35.63 -11.12 1.11
C LEU A 529 36.59 -10.90 2.30
N ARG A 530 37.33 -11.93 2.72
CA ARG A 530 38.37 -11.78 3.77
C ARG A 530 39.53 -10.91 3.30
N LYS A 531 39.99 -11.04 2.05
CA LYS A 531 41.03 -10.16 1.48
C LYS A 531 40.57 -8.70 1.37
N ILE A 532 39.31 -8.47 1.01
CA ILE A 532 38.73 -7.10 0.93
C ILE A 532 38.63 -6.48 2.34
N ARG A 533 38.21 -7.26 3.34
CA ARG A 533 38.09 -6.80 4.72
C ARG A 533 39.44 -6.51 5.37
N LYS A 534 40.50 -7.26 5.00
CA LYS A 534 41.86 -7.00 5.46
C LYS A 534 42.44 -5.71 4.86
N LYS A 535 42.22 -5.49 3.55
CA LYS A 535 42.60 -4.23 2.87
C LYS A 535 41.85 -2.98 3.34
N SER A 536 40.68 -3.12 3.98
CA SER A 536 39.96 -1.98 4.57
C SER A 536 40.28 -1.75 6.05
N LEU A 537 41.11 -2.60 6.66
CA LEU A 537 41.62 -2.44 8.02
C LEU A 537 43.08 -1.94 8.01
N GLU A 538 43.79 -2.10 6.88
CA GLU A 538 45.14 -1.57 6.61
C GLU A 538 45.11 -0.17 5.96
N LYS A 539 43.94 0.33 5.56
CA LYS A 539 43.67 1.72 5.17
C LYS A 539 42.87 2.37 6.28
#